data_AF-A0A815D853-F1
#
_entry.id   AF-A0A815D853-F1
#
_cell.length_a   1.000
_cell.length_b   1.000
_cell.length_c   1.000
_cell.angle_alpha   90.00
_cell.angle_beta   90.00
_cell.angle_gamma   90.00
#
_symmetry.space_group_name_H-M   'P 1'
#
loop_
_entity.id
_entity.type
_entity.pdbx_description
1 polymer ?
#
loop_
_entity_poly.entity_id
_entity_poly.type
_entity_poly.pdbx_seq_one_letter_code
_entity_poly.pdbx_strand_id
1 'polypeptide(L)'
;MKGWLEQCQAHGGGDGPEAVADALHDVLKLSWRTRSTKIAILISDAPPHGLDPVGDGFPNGCPAGLDPFQIVRDMAQKHITLYTVGVEPPIMPYRDFFMSLAYITGGQYVPMINAKLLAKVIIGGVREEISLDHLMQNAQEDIDREMKKAEAEGVDEKEKAKRIAHLFASKNMHVQQMANFGGAHSTLAKESYSKCTNMFQMQQQFQAQQPPPSMYYQQAVAPPFIRLPVPSSYAQQAPPPPFAQPPLPGAAYQQMQPLPFVQPPLPGASYQQMQPPTYSVTSTDVKTDEMNYDLLANQEVSEEQAARIVQKWQNRT
;
A
#
# COMPACT_ATOMS: atom_id res chain seq x y z
N MET A 1 -10.76 16.42 15.45
CA MET A 1 -10.50 15.65 14.21
C MET A 1 -10.49 16.55 12.98
N LYS A 2 -11.58 17.25 12.64
CA LYS A 2 -11.62 18.13 11.44
C LYS A 2 -10.50 19.18 11.40
N GLY A 3 -10.32 19.95 12.47
CA GLY A 3 -9.29 21.00 12.51
C GLY A 3 -7.84 20.50 12.45
N TRP A 4 -7.55 19.27 12.90
CA TRP A 4 -6.20 18.67 12.76
C TRP A 4 -5.95 18.24 11.31
N LEU A 5 -6.95 17.60 10.68
CA LEU A 5 -6.87 17.22 9.27
C LEU A 5 -6.75 18.44 8.34
N GLU A 6 -7.43 19.54 8.64
CA GLU A 6 -7.31 20.81 7.89
C GLU A 6 -5.91 21.44 8.00
N GLN A 7 -5.13 21.07 9.01
CA GLN A 7 -3.76 21.55 9.20
C GLN A 7 -2.70 20.63 8.58
N CYS A 8 -3.07 19.40 8.21
CA CYS A 8 -2.17 18.48 7.53
C CYS A 8 -1.82 19.04 6.14
N GLN A 9 -0.53 19.18 5.86
CA GLN A 9 -0.01 19.57 4.56
C GLN A 9 0.86 18.44 4.01
N ALA A 10 0.59 18.04 2.77
CA ALA A 10 1.43 17.08 2.07
C ALA A 10 2.82 17.68 1.83
N HIS A 11 3.85 16.95 2.25
CA HIS A 11 5.24 17.21 1.93
C HIS A 11 5.81 15.88 1.43
N GLY A 12 6.58 15.92 0.33
CA GLY A 12 7.24 14.72 -0.19
C GLY A 12 8.58 14.48 0.49
N GLY A 13 8.99 13.21 0.59
CA GLY A 13 10.34 12.80 1.03
C GLY A 13 11.42 13.06 -0.04
N GLY A 14 11.03 13.05 -1.31
CA GLY A 14 11.92 13.31 -2.45
C GLY A 14 12.73 12.08 -2.90
N ASP A 15 12.37 10.89 -2.42
CA ASP A 15 13.20 9.67 -2.46
C ASP A 15 12.45 8.37 -2.85
N GLY A 16 11.27 8.40 -3.45
CA GLY A 16 10.10 8.05 -2.64
C GLY A 16 9.41 6.75 -3.08
N PRO A 17 9.81 5.60 -2.53
CA PRO A 17 8.90 4.83 -1.69
C PRO A 17 8.68 5.53 -0.35
N GLU A 18 7.68 5.13 0.42
CA GLU A 18 7.26 5.85 1.62
C GLU A 18 7.44 5.01 2.89
N ALA A 19 7.41 5.67 4.04
CA ALA A 19 7.56 5.07 5.37
C ALA A 19 6.30 4.30 5.84
N VAL A 20 5.76 3.41 4.99
CA VAL A 20 4.56 2.59 5.27
C VAL A 20 4.78 1.66 6.47
N ALA A 21 5.99 1.10 6.63
CA ALA A 21 6.32 0.21 7.75
C ALA A 21 6.21 0.95 9.09
N ASP A 22 6.75 2.16 9.16
CA ASP A 22 6.69 3.04 10.33
C ASP A 22 5.24 3.39 10.68
N ALA A 23 4.45 3.78 9.67
CA ALA A 23 3.04 4.11 9.85
C ALA A 23 2.23 2.92 10.40
N LEU A 24 2.41 1.71 9.84
CA LEU A 24 1.73 0.51 10.30
C LEU A 24 2.13 0.15 11.75
N HIS A 25 3.42 0.29 12.07
CA HIS A 25 3.94 0.01 13.40
C HIS A 25 3.39 0.98 14.46
N ASP A 26 3.26 2.26 14.14
CA ASP A 26 2.66 3.25 15.05
C ASP A 26 1.16 2.99 15.24
N VAL A 27 0.44 2.62 14.19
CA VAL A 27 -0.98 2.21 14.26
C VAL A 27 -1.16 0.98 15.15
N LEU A 28 -0.25 0.00 15.07
CA LEU A 28 -0.28 -1.20 15.91
C LEU A 28 -0.18 -0.87 17.42
N LYS A 29 0.49 0.23 17.77
CA LYS A 29 0.71 0.68 19.16
C LYS A 29 -0.40 1.55 19.73
N LEU A 30 -1.39 1.94 18.93
CA LEU A 30 -2.52 2.73 19.43
C LEU A 30 -3.29 1.99 20.53
N SER A 31 -3.94 2.75 21.41
CA SER A 31 -4.78 2.21 22.48
C SER A 31 -6.13 1.72 21.95
N TRP A 32 -6.12 0.59 21.24
CA TRP A 32 -7.32 -0.05 20.72
C TRP A 32 -8.21 -0.59 21.85
N ARG A 33 -9.51 -0.31 21.78
CA ARG A 33 -10.48 -0.84 22.74
C ARG A 33 -10.57 -2.36 22.60
N THR A 34 -10.53 -3.10 23.71
CA THR A 34 -10.49 -4.58 23.69
C THR A 34 -11.69 -5.17 22.94
N ARG A 35 -12.91 -4.80 23.35
CA ARG A 35 -14.19 -5.30 22.78
C ARG A 35 -14.71 -4.36 21.70
N SER A 36 -13.99 -4.26 20.60
CA SER A 36 -14.41 -3.49 19.42
C SER A 36 -13.95 -4.13 18.14
N THR A 37 -14.72 -3.91 17.08
CA THR A 37 -14.24 -4.02 15.71
C THR A 37 -13.12 -3.00 15.52
N LYS A 38 -11.94 -3.46 15.11
CA LYS A 38 -10.75 -2.62 14.91
C LYS A 38 -10.42 -2.61 13.43
N ILE A 39 -10.41 -1.42 12.85
CA ILE A 39 -10.22 -1.21 11.42
C ILE A 39 -9.14 -0.14 11.27
N ALA A 40 -8.07 -0.50 10.57
CA ALA A 40 -7.04 0.42 10.11
C ALA A 40 -7.25 0.66 8.60
N ILE A 41 -7.15 1.92 8.18
CA ILE A 41 -7.26 2.29 6.76
C ILE A 41 -5.95 2.96 6.36
N LEU A 42 -5.17 2.27 5.53
CA LEU A 42 -3.94 2.79 4.94
C LEU A 42 -4.27 3.39 3.57
N ILE A 43 -4.00 4.68 3.37
CA ILE A 43 -4.18 5.36 2.08
C ILE A 43 -2.78 5.66 1.55
N SER A 44 -2.44 5.18 0.36
CA SER A 44 -1.09 5.37 -0.22
C SER A 44 -1.13 5.58 -1.73
N ASP A 45 -0.29 6.49 -2.22
CA ASP A 45 0.02 6.72 -3.64
C ASP A 45 1.42 6.20 -4.04
N ALA A 46 2.21 5.70 -3.07
CA ALA A 46 3.54 5.13 -3.29
C ALA A 46 3.76 3.79 -2.53
N PRO A 47 4.71 2.94 -2.95
CA PRO A 47 5.05 1.69 -2.28
C PRO A 47 5.82 1.93 -0.96
N PRO A 48 6.00 0.91 -0.10
CA PRO A 48 6.95 1.02 1.03
C PRO A 48 8.40 1.04 0.53
N HIS A 49 9.29 1.65 1.31
CA HIS A 49 10.73 1.41 1.19
C HIS A 49 11.06 -0.09 1.18
N GLY A 50 12.03 -0.47 0.36
CA GLY A 50 12.49 -1.83 0.19
C GLY A 50 11.66 -2.70 -0.76
N LEU A 51 10.59 -2.20 -1.39
CA LEU A 51 9.87 -2.96 -2.41
C LEU A 51 10.50 -2.83 -3.81
N ASP A 52 10.71 -1.59 -4.24
CA ASP A 52 11.22 -1.25 -5.57
C ASP A 52 12.50 -0.44 -5.39
N PRO A 53 13.69 -1.04 -5.56
CA PRO A 53 14.95 -0.37 -5.25
C PRO A 53 15.31 0.76 -6.22
N VAL A 54 14.58 0.89 -7.34
CA VAL A 54 14.88 1.93 -8.34
C VAL A 54 14.47 3.29 -7.81
N GLY A 55 15.46 4.12 -7.49
CA GLY A 55 15.21 5.46 -6.96
C GLY A 55 14.80 5.49 -5.49
N ASP A 56 14.88 4.35 -4.78
CA ASP A 56 14.58 4.23 -3.36
C ASP A 56 15.78 4.65 -2.51
N GLY A 57 15.58 5.65 -1.65
CA GLY A 57 16.58 6.08 -0.65
C GLY A 57 16.90 5.02 0.40
N PHE A 58 16.00 4.05 0.59
CA PHE A 58 16.09 2.98 1.59
C PHE A 58 15.78 1.60 0.99
N PRO A 59 16.61 1.13 0.03
CA PRO A 59 16.34 -0.08 -0.76
C PRO A 59 16.36 -1.39 0.06
N ASN A 60 16.86 -1.33 1.30
CA ASN A 60 16.87 -2.46 2.24
C ASN A 60 15.66 -2.43 3.21
N GLY A 61 14.67 -1.56 2.97
CA GLY A 61 13.50 -1.38 3.82
C GLY A 61 13.68 -0.30 4.90
N CYS A 62 12.75 -0.27 5.85
CA CYS A 62 12.73 0.73 6.93
C CYS A 62 14.06 0.72 7.72
N PRO A 63 14.73 1.88 7.90
CA PRO A 63 15.99 1.98 8.66
C PRO A 63 15.90 1.49 10.11
N ALA A 64 14.71 1.52 10.71
CA ALA A 64 14.47 1.02 12.06
C ALA A 64 14.31 -0.52 12.11
N GLY A 65 14.43 -1.22 10.97
CA GLY A 65 14.25 -2.67 10.87
C GLY A 65 12.79 -3.13 10.98
N LEU A 66 11.83 -2.22 10.78
CA LEU A 66 10.41 -2.52 10.81
C LEU A 66 9.99 -3.22 9.51
N ASP A 67 9.25 -4.32 9.65
CA ASP A 67 8.79 -5.12 8.51
C ASP A 67 7.26 -5.10 8.40
N PRO A 68 6.68 -4.56 7.30
CA PRO A 68 5.23 -4.47 7.13
C PRO A 68 4.54 -5.83 7.15
N PHE A 69 5.16 -6.92 6.67
CA PHE A 69 4.55 -8.26 6.74
C PHE A 69 4.48 -8.79 8.16
N GLN A 70 5.52 -8.57 8.97
CA GLN A 70 5.45 -8.91 10.39
C GLN A 70 4.38 -8.07 11.10
N ILE A 71 4.35 -6.77 10.84
CA ILE A 71 3.41 -5.85 11.49
C ILE A 71 1.96 -6.20 11.14
N VAL A 72 1.62 -6.51 9.89
CA VAL A 72 0.23 -6.87 9.53
C VAL A 72 -0.19 -8.23 10.10
N ARG A 73 0.75 -9.16 10.33
CA ARG A 73 0.45 -10.39 11.08
C ARG A 73 0.16 -10.10 12.55
N ASP A 74 0.93 -9.22 13.17
CA ASP A 74 0.68 -8.78 14.55
C ASP A 74 -0.66 -8.02 14.64
N MET A 75 -1.00 -7.22 13.63
CA MET A 75 -2.32 -6.58 13.50
C MET A 75 -3.43 -7.63 13.45
N ALA A 76 -3.29 -8.67 12.61
CA ALA A 76 -4.26 -9.74 12.49
C ALA A 76 -4.46 -10.51 13.81
N GLN A 77 -3.38 -10.84 14.51
CA GLN A 77 -3.41 -11.47 15.84
C GLN A 77 -4.11 -10.59 16.89
N LYS A 78 -3.97 -9.26 16.79
CA LYS A 78 -4.69 -8.29 17.65
C LYS A 78 -6.10 -7.95 17.15
N HIS A 79 -6.59 -8.67 16.13
CA HIS A 79 -7.90 -8.49 15.50
C HIS A 79 -8.09 -7.10 14.89
N ILE A 80 -7.01 -6.50 14.39
CA ILE A 80 -7.02 -5.25 13.63
C ILE A 80 -7.06 -5.62 12.15
N THR A 81 -8.16 -5.26 11.49
CA THR A 81 -8.32 -5.48 10.05
C THR A 81 -7.75 -4.28 9.30
N LEU A 82 -6.88 -4.53 8.33
CA LEU A 82 -6.29 -3.51 7.48
C LEU A 82 -7.03 -3.44 6.14
N TYR A 83 -7.58 -2.27 5.86
CA TYR A 83 -8.04 -1.89 4.53
C TYR A 83 -6.97 -1.01 3.89
N THR A 84 -6.61 -1.30 2.64
CA THR A 84 -5.62 -0.52 1.90
C THR A 84 -6.31 0.20 0.75
N VAL A 85 -6.28 1.52 0.76
CA VAL A 85 -6.79 2.39 -0.30
C VAL A 85 -5.61 2.82 -1.16
N GLY A 86 -5.53 2.29 -2.38
CA GLY A 86 -4.49 2.66 -3.32
C GLY A 86 -4.92 3.84 -4.18
N VAL A 87 -4.15 4.93 -4.19
CA VAL A 87 -4.40 6.07 -5.10
C VAL A 87 -3.91 5.71 -6.49
N GLU A 88 -4.84 5.61 -7.43
CA GLU A 88 -4.56 5.24 -8.82
C GLU A 88 -4.56 6.48 -9.73
N PRO A 89 -3.67 6.53 -10.75
CA PRO A 89 -2.80 5.46 -11.23
C PRO A 89 -1.45 5.19 -10.50
N PRO A 90 -0.85 6.07 -9.67
CA PRO A 90 0.53 5.87 -9.18
C PRO A 90 0.79 4.53 -8.50
N ILE A 91 -0.16 4.03 -7.71
CA ILE A 91 0.01 2.79 -6.94
C ILE A 91 -0.14 1.52 -7.78
N MET A 92 -0.60 1.61 -9.05
CA MET A 92 -0.99 0.46 -9.87
C MET A 92 0.07 -0.66 -9.92
N PRO A 93 1.37 -0.38 -10.11
CA PRO A 93 2.41 -1.42 -10.14
C PRO A 93 2.56 -2.18 -8.82
N TYR A 94 2.08 -1.60 -7.73
CA TYR A 94 2.25 -2.08 -6.36
C TYR A 94 0.93 -2.61 -5.77
N ARG A 95 -0.15 -2.70 -6.56
CA ARG A 95 -1.47 -3.15 -6.09
C ARG A 95 -1.42 -4.48 -5.35
N ASP A 96 -0.73 -5.46 -5.93
CA ASP A 96 -0.64 -6.79 -5.36
C ASP A 96 0.05 -6.81 -4.00
N PHE A 97 1.01 -5.90 -3.78
CA PHE A 97 1.62 -5.70 -2.48
C PHE A 97 0.58 -5.26 -1.44
N PHE A 98 -0.18 -4.18 -1.72
CA PHE A 98 -1.21 -3.69 -0.79
C PHE A 98 -2.36 -4.68 -0.61
N MET A 99 -2.79 -5.34 -1.69
CA MET A 99 -3.74 -6.45 -1.64
C MET A 99 -3.25 -7.54 -0.70
N SER A 100 -1.96 -7.92 -0.74
CA SER A 100 -1.43 -8.96 0.14
C SER A 100 -1.49 -8.56 1.62
N LEU A 101 -1.18 -7.31 1.96
CA LEU A 101 -1.28 -6.79 3.33
C LEU A 101 -2.74 -6.80 3.82
N ALA A 102 -3.67 -6.32 3.00
CA ALA A 102 -5.09 -6.36 3.31
C ALA A 102 -5.59 -7.81 3.48
N TYR A 103 -5.16 -8.71 2.59
CA TYR A 103 -5.51 -10.13 2.62
C TYR A 103 -5.09 -10.78 3.94
N ILE A 104 -3.84 -10.58 4.39
CA ILE A 104 -3.33 -11.18 5.63
C ILE A 104 -4.23 -10.88 6.83
N THR A 105 -4.79 -9.67 6.91
CA THR A 105 -5.66 -9.26 8.02
C THR A 105 -7.15 -9.58 7.81
N GLY A 106 -7.51 -10.13 6.64
CA GLY A 106 -8.91 -10.34 6.23
C GLY A 106 -9.64 -9.06 5.84
N GLY A 107 -8.92 -7.99 5.49
CA GLY A 107 -9.46 -6.74 4.96
C GLY A 107 -9.52 -6.75 3.43
N GLN A 108 -9.65 -5.56 2.82
CA GLN A 108 -9.78 -5.40 1.38
C GLN A 108 -8.86 -4.30 0.83
N TYR A 109 -8.40 -4.48 -0.41
CA TYR A 109 -7.84 -3.40 -1.20
C TYR A 109 -8.96 -2.62 -1.87
N VAL A 110 -8.84 -1.31 -1.90
CA VAL A 110 -9.80 -0.43 -2.57
C VAL A 110 -9.03 0.49 -3.52
N PRO A 111 -9.15 0.32 -4.84
CA PRO A 111 -8.58 1.28 -5.77
C PRO A 111 -9.31 2.62 -5.60
N MET A 112 -8.60 3.74 -5.62
CA MET A 112 -9.19 5.07 -5.53
C MET A 112 -8.67 5.96 -6.66
N ILE A 113 -9.53 6.17 -7.66
CA ILE A 113 -9.26 7.07 -8.79
C ILE A 113 -9.75 8.49 -8.48
N ASN A 114 -10.74 8.64 -7.60
CA ASN A 114 -11.35 9.94 -7.27
C ASN A 114 -11.46 10.14 -5.75
N ALA A 115 -10.71 11.10 -5.22
CA ALA A 115 -10.71 11.44 -3.80
C ALA A 115 -12.10 11.85 -3.26
N LYS A 116 -13.02 12.32 -4.12
CA LYS A 116 -14.41 12.63 -3.72
C LYS A 116 -15.17 11.39 -3.23
N LEU A 117 -14.74 10.20 -3.64
CA LEU A 117 -15.34 8.93 -3.24
C LEU A 117 -14.73 8.36 -1.95
N LEU A 118 -13.65 8.96 -1.42
CA LEU A 118 -12.97 8.44 -0.23
C LEU A 118 -13.90 8.30 0.99
N ALA A 119 -14.79 9.27 1.20
CA ALA A 119 -15.77 9.18 2.28
C ALA A 119 -16.71 7.97 2.10
N LYS A 120 -17.16 7.70 0.87
CA LYS A 120 -17.98 6.50 0.57
C LYS A 120 -17.18 5.22 0.81
N VAL A 121 -15.94 5.15 0.33
CA VAL A 121 -15.03 4.02 0.54
C VAL A 121 -14.85 3.72 2.02
N ILE A 122 -14.52 4.73 2.82
CA ILE A 122 -14.31 4.58 4.27
C ILE A 122 -15.60 4.11 4.95
N ILE A 123 -16.73 4.78 4.69
CA ILE A 123 -18.01 4.45 5.33
C ILE A 123 -18.49 3.06 4.92
N GLY A 124 -18.40 2.73 3.63
CA GLY A 124 -18.81 1.44 3.07
C GLY A 124 -17.98 0.30 3.64
N GLY A 125 -16.65 0.42 3.58
CA GLY A 125 -15.72 -0.58 4.10
C GLY A 125 -15.87 -0.80 5.61
N VAL A 126 -16.05 0.27 6.38
CA VAL A 126 -16.27 0.18 7.83
C VAL A 126 -17.61 -0.52 8.15
N ARG A 127 -18.68 -0.19 7.43
CA ARG A 127 -19.99 -0.81 7.65
C ARG A 127 -20.01 -2.29 7.30
N GLU A 128 -19.38 -2.67 6.19
CA GLU A 128 -19.19 -4.07 5.84
C GLU A 128 -18.40 -4.83 6.91
N GLU A 129 -17.28 -4.27 7.38
CA GLU A 129 -16.44 -4.93 8.39
C GLU A 129 -17.16 -5.07 9.74
N ILE A 130 -17.94 -4.07 10.17
CA ILE A 130 -18.81 -4.19 11.36
C ILE A 130 -19.85 -5.29 11.14
N SER A 131 -20.46 -5.36 9.96
CA SER A 131 -21.44 -6.38 9.63
C SER A 131 -20.83 -7.79 9.67
N LEU A 132 -19.62 -7.96 9.14
CA LEU A 132 -18.89 -9.23 9.16
C LEU A 132 -18.46 -9.63 10.58
N ASP A 133 -17.97 -8.68 11.39
CA ASP A 133 -17.54 -8.96 12.76
C ASP A 133 -18.73 -9.36 13.65
N HIS A 134 -19.89 -8.70 13.50
CA HIS A 134 -21.14 -9.13 14.15
C HIS A 134 -21.59 -10.51 13.69
N LEU A 135 -21.49 -10.80 12.39
CA LEU A 135 -21.82 -12.10 11.83
C LEU A 135 -20.95 -13.21 12.43
N MET A 136 -19.64 -12.99 12.49
CA MET A 136 -18.68 -13.91 13.10
C MET A 136 -18.96 -14.13 14.58
N GLN A 137 -19.25 -13.07 15.34
CA GLN A 137 -19.57 -13.19 16.77
C GLN A 137 -20.84 -14.01 17.02
N ASN A 138 -21.88 -13.82 16.19
CA ASN A 138 -23.15 -14.53 16.33
C ASN A 138 -23.09 -16.00 15.92
N ALA A 139 -22.17 -16.38 15.03
CA ALA A 139 -22.03 -17.72 14.49
C ALA A 139 -20.72 -18.42 14.93
N GLN A 140 -20.04 -17.90 15.96
CA GLN A 140 -18.69 -18.32 16.33
C GLN A 140 -18.57 -19.84 16.53
N GLU A 141 -19.48 -20.45 17.29
CA GLU A 141 -19.46 -21.89 17.58
C GLU A 141 -19.65 -22.75 16.32
N ASP A 142 -20.47 -22.27 15.38
CA ASP A 142 -20.73 -22.97 14.13
C ASP A 142 -19.55 -22.86 13.16
N ILE A 143 -18.93 -21.68 13.09
CA ILE A 143 -17.70 -21.45 12.32
C ILE A 143 -16.59 -22.34 12.88
N ASP A 144 -16.36 -22.35 14.20
CA ASP A 144 -15.33 -23.16 14.84
C ASP A 144 -15.50 -24.65 14.54
N ARG A 145 -16.75 -25.13 14.58
CA ARG A 145 -17.06 -26.54 14.30
C ARG A 145 -16.81 -26.89 12.83
N GLU A 146 -17.27 -26.06 11.90
CA GLU A 146 -17.09 -26.33 10.47
C GLU A 146 -15.61 -26.22 10.05
N MET A 147 -14.89 -25.22 10.59
CA MET A 147 -13.47 -25.03 10.29
C MET A 147 -12.61 -26.19 10.80
N LYS A 148 -12.81 -26.64 12.06
CA LYS A 148 -12.10 -27.81 12.61
C LYS A 148 -12.38 -29.08 11.81
N LYS A 149 -13.61 -29.25 11.32
CA LYS A 149 -13.98 -30.36 10.44
C LYS A 149 -13.25 -30.27 9.10
N ALA A 150 -13.23 -29.09 8.48
CA ALA A 150 -12.53 -28.88 7.21
C ALA A 150 -11.01 -29.10 7.33
N GLU A 151 -10.40 -28.72 8.46
CA GLU A 151 -8.99 -29.00 8.77
C GLU A 151 -8.72 -30.49 8.92
N ALA A 152 -9.56 -31.22 9.65
CA ALA A 152 -9.42 -32.67 9.80
C ALA A 152 -9.56 -33.43 8.47
N GLU A 153 -10.33 -32.87 7.54
CA GLU A 153 -10.52 -33.40 6.18
C GLU A 153 -9.42 -32.96 5.20
N GLY A 154 -8.50 -32.07 5.61
CA GLY A 154 -7.38 -31.60 4.76
C GLY A 154 -7.83 -30.74 3.58
N VAL A 155 -8.92 -29.99 3.75
CA VAL A 155 -9.58 -29.22 2.69
C VAL A 155 -8.85 -27.89 2.43
N ASP A 156 -8.81 -27.45 1.17
CA ASP A 156 -8.19 -26.18 0.78
C ASP A 156 -8.98 -24.94 1.21
N GLU A 157 -8.35 -23.76 1.13
CA GLU A 157 -8.95 -22.48 1.55
C GLU A 157 -10.19 -22.09 0.75
N LYS A 158 -10.25 -22.46 -0.54
CA LYS A 158 -11.39 -22.13 -1.39
C LYS A 158 -12.62 -22.93 -0.96
N GLU A 159 -12.44 -24.20 -0.66
CA GLU A 159 -13.51 -25.05 -0.21
C GLU A 159 -13.92 -24.76 1.24
N LYS A 160 -12.98 -24.37 2.12
CA LYS A 160 -13.31 -23.79 3.44
C LYS A 160 -14.23 -22.57 3.30
N ALA A 161 -13.91 -21.63 2.40
CA ALA A 161 -14.73 -20.45 2.16
C ALA A 161 -16.14 -20.83 1.67
N LYS A 162 -16.27 -21.80 0.75
CA LYS A 162 -17.57 -22.28 0.28
C LYS A 162 -18.42 -22.90 1.40
N ARG A 163 -17.81 -23.71 2.27
CA ARG A 163 -18.50 -24.32 3.42
C ARG A 163 -19.03 -23.26 4.38
N ILE A 164 -18.24 -22.23 4.65
CA ILE A 164 -18.65 -21.08 5.46
C ILE A 164 -19.77 -20.27 4.80
N ALA A 165 -19.68 -20.01 3.50
CA ALA A 165 -20.76 -19.35 2.76
C ALA A 165 -22.07 -20.17 2.83
N HIS A 166 -21.99 -21.48 2.61
CA HIS A 166 -23.13 -22.39 2.72
C HIS A 166 -23.70 -22.45 4.16
N LEU A 167 -22.84 -22.45 5.18
CA LEU A 167 -23.25 -22.38 6.58
C LEU A 167 -24.10 -21.13 6.84
N PHE A 168 -23.65 -19.95 6.39
CA PHE A 168 -24.39 -18.71 6.55
C PHE A 168 -25.71 -18.69 5.76
N ALA A 169 -25.70 -19.19 4.52
CA ALA A 169 -26.90 -19.32 3.70
C ALA A 169 -27.94 -20.23 4.38
N SER A 170 -27.52 -21.37 4.93
CA SER A 170 -28.42 -22.31 5.64
C SER A 170 -29.08 -21.71 6.89
N LYS A 171 -28.47 -20.67 7.47
CA LYS A 171 -28.97 -19.93 8.64
C LYS A 171 -29.69 -18.64 8.25
N ASN A 172 -29.88 -18.38 6.96
CA ASN A 172 -30.49 -17.15 6.44
C ASN A 172 -29.81 -15.87 6.96
N MET A 173 -28.48 -15.93 7.14
CA MET A 173 -27.70 -14.81 7.64
C MET A 173 -27.24 -13.93 6.48
N HIS A 174 -27.39 -12.62 6.66
CA HIS A 174 -27.10 -11.63 5.64
C HIS A 174 -26.05 -10.63 6.13
N VAL A 175 -25.38 -9.98 5.19
CA VAL A 175 -24.31 -9.02 5.45
C VAL A 175 -24.47 -7.79 4.57
N GLN A 176 -23.83 -6.69 4.97
CA GLN A 176 -23.63 -5.53 4.11
C GLN A 176 -22.37 -5.72 3.28
N GLN A 177 -22.42 -5.37 2.00
CA GLN A 177 -21.27 -5.44 1.09
C GLN A 177 -21.06 -4.10 0.40
N MET A 178 -19.85 -3.57 0.47
CA MET A 178 -19.45 -2.43 -0.32
C MET A 178 -19.11 -2.92 -1.74
N ALA A 179 -19.69 -2.28 -2.75
CA ALA A 179 -19.30 -2.52 -4.13
C ALA A 179 -17.82 -2.12 -4.33
N ASN A 180 -16.99 -3.05 -4.83
CA ASN A 180 -15.54 -2.85 -4.94
C ASN A 180 -14.96 -3.66 -6.12
N PHE A 181 -15.49 -3.45 -7.33
CA PHE A 181 -15.18 -4.28 -8.51
C PHE A 181 -13.69 -4.31 -8.89
N GLY A 182 -12.97 -3.21 -8.69
CA GLY A 182 -11.52 -3.16 -8.94
C GLY A 182 -10.65 -3.61 -7.76
N GLY A 183 -11.25 -3.94 -6.62
CA GLY A 183 -10.53 -4.24 -5.38
C GLY A 183 -10.37 -5.71 -5.02
N ALA A 184 -10.91 -6.61 -5.84
CA ALA A 184 -10.78 -8.04 -5.64
C ALA A 184 -9.29 -8.43 -5.59
N HIS A 185 -8.89 -9.15 -4.54
CA HIS A 185 -7.53 -9.63 -4.40
C HIS A 185 -7.14 -10.54 -5.57
N SER A 186 -6.02 -10.24 -6.20
CA SER A 186 -5.47 -11.05 -7.28
C SER A 186 -4.97 -12.42 -6.77
N THR A 187 -4.81 -13.37 -7.69
CA THR A 187 -4.15 -14.65 -7.40
C THR A 187 -2.72 -14.44 -6.89
N LEU A 188 -1.98 -13.49 -7.48
CA LEU A 188 -0.60 -13.19 -7.06
C LEU A 188 -0.54 -12.71 -5.61
N ALA A 189 -1.45 -11.82 -5.23
CA ALA A 189 -1.54 -11.31 -3.86
C ALA A 189 -1.89 -12.42 -2.86
N LYS A 190 -2.89 -13.27 -3.17
CA LYS A 190 -3.38 -14.35 -2.29
C LYS A 190 -2.42 -15.50 -2.15
N GLU A 191 -1.85 -15.96 -3.27
CA GLU A 191 -1.15 -17.24 -3.33
C GLU A 191 0.37 -17.10 -3.27
N SER A 192 0.92 -15.90 -3.50
CA SER A 192 2.36 -15.64 -3.47
C SER A 192 2.73 -14.57 -2.45
N TYR A 193 2.30 -13.31 -2.65
CA TYR A 193 2.83 -12.19 -1.86
C TYR A 193 2.42 -12.27 -0.39
N SER A 194 1.19 -12.69 -0.08
CA SER A 194 0.73 -12.87 1.31
C SER A 194 1.55 -13.88 2.12
N LYS A 195 2.22 -14.81 1.43
CA LYS A 195 3.09 -15.85 2.02
C LYS A 195 4.51 -15.36 2.26
N CYS A 196 4.88 -14.16 1.80
CA CYS A 196 6.19 -13.59 2.06
C CYS A 196 6.37 -13.33 3.56
N THR A 197 7.39 -13.91 4.16
CA THR A 197 7.67 -13.76 5.60
C THR A 197 8.14 -12.35 5.97
N ASN A 198 8.82 -11.66 5.04
CA ASN A 198 9.39 -10.34 5.21
C ASN A 198 9.53 -9.60 3.86
N MET A 199 9.94 -8.33 3.92
CA MET A 199 10.19 -7.47 2.77
C MET A 199 11.31 -7.95 1.86
N PHE A 200 12.33 -8.63 2.40
CA PHE A 200 13.41 -9.16 1.56
C PHE A 200 12.89 -10.24 0.59
N GLN A 201 12.07 -11.16 1.08
CA GLN A 201 11.40 -12.16 0.24
C GLN A 201 10.42 -11.50 -0.74
N MET A 202 9.67 -10.50 -0.27
CA MET A 202 8.72 -9.75 -1.10
C MET A 202 9.42 -9.02 -2.24
N GLN A 203 10.53 -8.34 -1.97
CA GLN A 203 11.34 -7.63 -2.96
C GLN A 203 11.82 -8.58 -4.06
N GLN A 204 12.30 -9.77 -3.71
CA GLN A 204 12.73 -10.78 -4.69
C GLN A 204 11.57 -11.24 -5.58
N GLN A 205 10.41 -11.51 -4.98
CA GLN A 205 9.22 -11.90 -5.75
C GLN A 205 8.75 -10.78 -6.66
N PHE A 206 8.75 -9.54 -6.16
CA PHE A 206 8.39 -8.36 -6.94
C PHE A 206 9.28 -8.20 -8.17
N GLN A 207 10.60 -8.27 -7.99
CA GLN A 207 11.57 -8.18 -9.09
C GLN A 207 11.43 -9.32 -10.09
N ALA A 208 11.12 -10.54 -9.63
CA ALA A 208 10.91 -11.69 -10.52
C ALA A 208 9.66 -11.56 -11.42
N GLN A 209 8.69 -10.75 -11.01
CA GLN A 209 7.49 -10.45 -11.81
C GLN A 209 7.67 -9.27 -12.76
N GLN A 210 8.74 -8.47 -12.59
CA GLN A 210 9.05 -7.37 -13.51
C GLN A 210 9.63 -7.93 -14.83
N PRO A 211 9.28 -7.34 -15.98
CA PRO A 211 9.86 -7.74 -17.25
C PRO A 211 11.39 -7.56 -17.23
N PRO A 212 12.17 -8.44 -17.89
CA PRO A 212 13.62 -8.35 -17.88
C PRO A 212 14.10 -7.00 -18.45
N PRO A 213 15.22 -6.43 -17.93
CA PRO A 213 15.73 -5.12 -18.34
C PRO A 213 15.97 -4.95 -19.86
N SER A 214 16.11 -6.06 -20.60
CA SER A 214 16.37 -6.06 -22.04
C SER A 214 15.24 -5.51 -22.91
N MET A 215 14.02 -5.34 -22.37
CA MET A 215 12.88 -4.75 -23.10
C MET A 215 12.91 -3.22 -23.13
N TYR A 216 13.74 -2.56 -22.31
CA TYR A 216 13.80 -1.09 -22.26
C TYR A 216 14.69 -0.46 -23.35
N TYR A 217 15.48 -1.24 -24.09
CA TYR A 217 16.48 -0.75 -25.07
C TYR A 217 16.07 -0.84 -26.55
N GLN A 218 14.79 -1.00 -26.89
CA GLN A 218 14.37 -1.09 -28.30
C GLN A 218 13.55 0.08 -28.87
N GLN A 219 13.38 1.19 -28.14
CA GLN A 219 12.65 2.36 -28.66
C GLN A 219 13.32 3.73 -28.52
N ALA A 220 14.64 3.80 -28.31
CA ALA A 220 15.36 5.07 -28.34
C ALA A 220 16.52 5.06 -29.36
N VAL A 221 16.19 4.97 -30.65
CA VAL A 221 17.04 5.62 -31.67
C VAL A 221 16.74 7.12 -31.58
N ALA A 222 17.58 7.85 -30.85
CA ALA A 222 17.53 9.31 -30.84
C ALA A 222 17.66 9.82 -32.29
N PRO A 223 16.82 10.77 -32.74
CA PRO A 223 17.04 11.40 -34.04
C PRO A 223 18.39 12.15 -33.99
N PRO A 224 19.10 12.28 -35.12
CA PRO A 224 20.38 12.98 -35.14
C PRO A 224 20.18 14.43 -34.68
N PHE A 225 20.98 14.84 -33.69
CA PHE A 225 21.02 16.22 -33.18
C PHE A 225 21.30 17.21 -34.32
N ILE A 226 20.32 18.04 -34.68
CA ILE A 226 20.56 19.26 -35.46
C ILE A 226 21.10 20.30 -34.48
N ARG A 227 22.38 20.67 -34.64
CA ARG A 227 23.00 21.79 -33.94
C ARG A 227 22.38 23.09 -34.44
N LEU A 228 21.58 23.78 -33.61
CA LEU A 228 21.22 25.17 -33.85
C LEU A 228 22.37 26.08 -33.36
N PRO A 229 22.77 27.12 -34.12
CA PRO A 229 23.81 28.05 -33.70
C PRO A 229 23.31 29.02 -32.63
N VAL A 230 24.10 29.21 -31.57
CA VAL A 230 23.86 30.21 -30.52
C VAL A 230 24.46 31.55 -30.95
N PRO A 231 23.75 32.70 -30.83
CA PRO A 231 24.32 34.01 -31.12
C PRO A 231 25.33 34.44 -30.05
N SER A 232 26.46 34.97 -30.50
CA SER A 232 27.54 35.53 -29.68
C SER A 232 27.23 36.96 -29.22
N SER A 233 26.84 37.11 -27.95
CA SER A 233 26.97 38.33 -27.13
C SER A 233 26.46 37.91 -25.74
N TYR A 234 27.23 37.83 -24.67
CA TYR A 234 28.08 38.85 -24.06
C TYR A 234 29.30 38.19 -23.40
N ALA A 235 30.48 38.75 -23.66
CA ALA A 235 31.69 38.45 -22.92
C ALA A 235 31.84 39.45 -21.75
N GLN A 236 32.43 38.94 -20.66
CA GLN A 236 33.08 39.65 -19.55
C GLN A 236 32.18 40.22 -18.44
N GLN A 237 32.22 39.57 -17.27
CA GLN A 237 32.70 40.17 -16.00
C GLN A 237 32.94 39.06 -14.96
N ALA A 238 34.12 39.06 -14.34
CA ALA A 238 34.53 38.11 -13.30
C ALA A 238 33.95 38.53 -11.93
N PRO A 239 33.64 37.58 -11.03
CA PRO A 239 33.16 37.91 -9.67
C PRO A 239 34.32 38.35 -8.74
N PRO A 240 34.06 39.21 -7.73
CA PRO A 240 35.06 39.68 -6.77
C PRO A 240 35.35 38.63 -5.66
N PRO A 241 36.50 38.73 -4.95
CA PRO A 241 36.95 37.73 -3.98
C PRO A 241 36.18 37.77 -2.64
N PRO A 242 36.15 36.67 -1.87
CA PRO A 242 35.42 36.60 -0.60
C PRO A 242 36.13 37.33 0.55
N PHE A 243 35.33 37.95 1.43
CA PHE A 243 35.74 38.59 2.67
C PHE A 243 36.31 37.58 3.68
N ALA A 244 37.44 37.93 4.30
CA ALA A 244 38.04 37.22 5.42
C ALA A 244 37.33 37.56 6.75
N GLN A 245 37.11 36.56 7.61
CA GLN A 245 36.78 36.76 9.03
C GLN A 245 37.93 36.23 9.92
N PRO A 246 38.22 36.85 11.08
CA PRO A 246 39.30 36.43 11.99
C PRO A 246 38.87 35.26 12.90
N PRO A 247 39.82 34.49 13.48
CA PRO A 247 39.51 33.28 14.23
C PRO A 247 39.22 33.56 15.72
N LEU A 248 38.37 32.73 16.34
CA LEU A 248 38.30 32.54 17.80
C LEU A 248 38.55 31.05 18.14
N PRO A 249 39.20 30.74 19.29
CA PRO A 249 39.78 29.42 19.54
C PRO A 249 38.91 28.50 20.40
N GLY A 250 39.01 27.19 20.12
CA GLY A 250 38.91 26.12 21.13
C GLY A 250 37.61 25.33 21.20
N ALA A 251 37.57 24.17 20.54
CA ALA A 251 37.11 22.88 21.09
C ALA A 251 37.26 21.78 20.03
N ALA A 252 37.93 20.70 20.39
CA ALA A 252 38.22 19.57 19.53
C ALA A 252 36.99 18.68 19.29
N TYR A 253 36.70 18.37 18.03
CA TYR A 253 35.90 17.21 17.64
C TYR A 253 36.60 16.51 16.46
N GLN A 254 36.70 15.18 16.55
CA GLN A 254 37.29 14.29 15.56
C GLN A 254 36.71 14.51 14.15
N GLN A 255 37.60 14.57 13.16
CA GLN A 255 37.28 14.75 11.75
C GLN A 255 36.47 13.56 11.20
N MET A 256 35.19 13.77 10.93
CA MET A 256 34.51 13.07 9.83
C MET A 256 34.45 14.03 8.64
N GLN A 257 34.93 13.58 7.48
CA GLN A 257 34.94 14.33 6.22
C GLN A 257 33.50 14.75 5.85
N PRO A 258 33.22 16.02 5.51
CA PRO A 258 31.91 16.39 5.00
C PRO A 258 31.75 15.93 3.54
N LEU A 259 30.63 15.27 3.24
CA LEU A 259 30.17 15.10 1.87
C LEU A 259 29.95 16.47 1.22
N PRO A 260 30.21 16.65 -0.08
CA PRO A 260 30.07 17.94 -0.74
C PRO A 260 28.62 18.43 -0.65
N PHE A 261 28.46 19.67 -0.17
CA PHE A 261 27.21 20.41 -0.10
C PHE A 261 26.68 20.65 -1.53
N VAL A 262 25.64 19.92 -1.93
CA VAL A 262 24.90 20.20 -3.17
C VAL A 262 23.94 21.36 -2.87
N GLN A 263 24.14 22.50 -3.53
CA GLN A 263 23.22 23.63 -3.42
C GLN A 263 21.83 23.22 -3.94
N PRO A 264 20.72 23.58 -3.27
CA PRO A 264 19.40 23.43 -3.85
C PRO A 264 19.25 24.39 -5.05
N PRO A 265 18.59 23.99 -6.15
CA PRO A 265 18.38 24.88 -7.28
C PRO A 265 17.43 26.03 -6.89
N LEU A 266 17.70 27.21 -7.47
CA LEU A 266 16.89 28.42 -7.34
C LEU A 266 15.41 28.19 -7.72
N PRO A 267 14.46 28.94 -7.14
CA PRO A 267 13.04 28.77 -7.40
C PRO A 267 12.72 29.22 -8.83
N GLY A 268 12.34 28.28 -9.71
CA GLY A 268 11.96 28.60 -11.09
C GLY A 268 11.95 27.45 -12.09
N ALA A 269 12.47 26.27 -11.74
CA ALA A 269 12.39 25.10 -12.62
C ALA A 269 11.05 24.38 -12.41
N SER A 270 10.18 24.42 -13.42
CA SER A 270 9.02 23.53 -13.51
C SER A 270 9.51 22.08 -13.51
N TYR A 271 9.20 21.31 -12.47
CA TYR A 271 9.48 19.89 -12.41
C TYR A 271 8.70 19.20 -13.53
N GLN A 272 9.39 18.72 -14.56
CA GLN A 272 8.80 17.74 -15.47
C GLN A 272 8.59 16.47 -14.67
N GLN A 273 7.34 16.13 -14.36
CA GLN A 273 6.94 14.80 -13.90
C GLN A 273 7.55 13.78 -14.88
N MET A 274 8.52 12.99 -14.41
CA MET A 274 8.88 11.77 -15.12
C MET A 274 7.64 10.88 -15.11
N GLN A 275 7.08 10.66 -16.29
CA GLN A 275 5.98 9.71 -16.47
C GLN A 275 6.48 8.33 -16.04
N PRO A 276 5.78 7.62 -15.15
CA PRO A 276 6.13 6.24 -14.84
C PRO A 276 6.06 5.40 -16.13
N PRO A 277 6.90 4.36 -16.28
CA PRO A 277 6.83 3.48 -17.43
C PRO A 277 5.42 2.90 -17.56
N THR A 278 4.90 2.87 -18.78
CA THR A 278 3.60 2.26 -19.09
C THR A 278 3.69 0.76 -18.86
N TYR A 279 3.19 0.30 -17.72
CA TYR A 279 3.00 -1.12 -17.44
C TYR A 279 1.77 -1.60 -18.20
N SER A 280 1.96 -2.45 -19.22
CA SER A 280 0.87 -3.16 -19.87
C SER A 280 0.42 -4.33 -18.99
N VAL A 281 -0.29 -4.03 -17.90
CA VAL A 281 -1.10 -5.03 -17.21
C VAL A 281 -2.44 -5.02 -17.94
N THR A 282 -2.89 -6.18 -18.42
CA THR A 282 -4.26 -6.38 -18.89
C THR A 282 -5.21 -6.26 -17.69
N SER A 283 -5.39 -5.05 -17.19
CA SER A 283 -6.41 -4.68 -16.25
C SER A 283 -7.66 -4.36 -17.07
N THR A 284 -8.79 -4.93 -16.69
CA THR A 284 -10.09 -4.47 -17.18
C THR A 284 -10.18 -2.96 -16.88
N ASP A 285 -10.12 -2.13 -17.92
CA ASP A 285 -10.33 -0.69 -17.83
C ASP A 285 -11.77 -0.44 -17.38
N VAL A 286 -12.02 -0.53 -16.08
CA VAL A 286 -13.29 -0.12 -15.49
C VAL A 286 -13.31 1.40 -15.58
N LYS A 287 -14.18 1.92 -16.45
CA LYS A 287 -14.34 3.36 -16.66
C LYS A 287 -14.70 4.03 -15.34
N THR A 288 -14.24 5.26 -15.14
CA THR A 288 -14.47 6.06 -13.92
C THR A 288 -15.94 6.22 -13.53
N ASP A 289 -16.87 6.08 -14.48
CA ASP A 289 -18.32 6.16 -14.26
C ASP A 289 -18.93 4.86 -13.69
N GLU A 290 -18.18 3.75 -13.67
CA GLU A 290 -18.63 2.46 -13.13
C GLU A 290 -18.14 2.19 -11.71
N MET A 291 -17.18 2.95 -11.20
CA MET A 291 -16.71 2.79 -9.82
C MET A 291 -17.65 3.47 -8.85
N ASN A 292 -18.53 2.67 -8.27
CA ASN A 292 -19.41 3.08 -7.20
C ASN A 292 -19.18 2.20 -5.96
N TYR A 293 -18.93 2.82 -4.81
CA TYR A 293 -18.72 2.15 -3.52
C TYR A 293 -20.00 2.14 -2.69
N ASP A 294 -21.13 1.98 -3.36
CA ASP A 294 -22.41 1.91 -2.68
C ASP A 294 -22.48 0.65 -1.81
N LEU A 295 -23.18 0.81 -0.70
CA LEU A 295 -23.35 -0.25 0.27
C LEU A 295 -24.62 -1.03 -0.05
N LEU A 296 -24.45 -2.27 -0.47
CA LEU A 296 -25.52 -3.21 -0.73
C LEU A 296 -25.91 -3.86 0.59
N ALA A 297 -27.15 -3.63 1.03
CA ALA A 297 -27.68 -4.22 2.26
C ALA A 297 -28.27 -5.62 1.99
N ASN A 298 -28.37 -6.42 3.05
CA ASN A 298 -29.06 -7.71 3.06
C ASN A 298 -28.61 -8.65 1.94
N GLN A 299 -27.30 -8.72 1.69
CA GLN A 299 -26.74 -9.67 0.72
C GLN A 299 -26.48 -11.01 1.42
N GLU A 300 -26.61 -12.10 0.68
CA GLU A 300 -26.01 -13.37 1.09
C GLU A 300 -24.49 -13.21 1.23
N VAL A 301 -23.89 -13.98 2.12
CA VAL A 301 -22.44 -13.93 2.33
C VAL A 301 -21.75 -14.49 1.08
N SER A 302 -21.05 -13.62 0.35
CA SER A 302 -20.31 -14.02 -0.85
C SER A 302 -19.11 -14.93 -0.50
N GLU A 303 -18.61 -15.68 -1.48
CA GLU A 303 -17.39 -16.50 -1.30
C GLU A 303 -16.18 -15.64 -0.88
N GLU A 304 -16.09 -14.39 -1.35
CA GLU A 304 -15.02 -13.47 -0.95
C GLU A 304 -15.12 -13.09 0.54
N GLN A 305 -16.32 -12.75 1.00
CA GLN A 305 -16.56 -12.45 2.41
C GLN A 305 -16.35 -13.67 3.29
N ALA A 306 -16.77 -14.85 2.84
CA ALA A 306 -16.50 -16.09 3.53
C ALA A 306 -15.00 -16.40 3.61
N ALA A 307 -14.24 -16.16 2.54
CA ALA A 307 -12.78 -16.31 2.56
C ALA A 307 -12.12 -15.35 3.55
N ARG A 308 -12.62 -14.12 3.68
CA ARG A 308 -12.16 -13.16 4.71
C ARG A 308 -12.49 -13.64 6.12
N ILE A 309 -13.65 -14.25 6.33
CA ILE A 309 -14.03 -14.86 7.61
C ILE A 309 -13.09 -16.02 7.97
N VAL A 310 -12.80 -16.90 7.00
CA VAL A 310 -11.80 -17.98 7.16
C VAL A 310 -10.45 -17.41 7.54
N GLN A 311 -9.96 -16.40 6.82
CA GLN A 311 -8.68 -15.76 7.10
C GLN A 311 -8.63 -15.16 8.51
N LYS A 312 -9.68 -14.45 8.92
CA LYS A 312 -9.79 -13.89 10.28
C LYS A 312 -9.82 -14.99 11.33
N TRP A 313 -10.54 -16.08 11.08
CA TRP A 313 -10.60 -17.24 11.99
C TRP A 313 -9.21 -17.86 12.19
N GLN A 314 -8.47 -18.09 11.11
CA GLN A 314 -7.10 -18.63 11.16
C GLN A 314 -6.14 -17.75 11.96
N ASN A 315 -6.30 -16.42 11.89
CA ASN A 315 -5.47 -15.49 12.64
C ASN A 315 -5.89 -15.32 14.11
N ARG A 316 -7.08 -15.79 14.48
CA ARG A 316 -7.67 -15.69 15.84
C ARG A 316 -7.42 -16.93 16.69
N THR A 317 -7.04 -18.05 16.06
CA THR A 317 -6.87 -19.38 16.67
C THR A 317 -5.40 -19.68 16.91
#